data_AF-A0A975N5K1-F1
#
_entry.id   AF-A0A975N5K1-F1
#
_cell.length_a   1.000
_cell.length_b   1.000
_cell.length_c   1.000
_cell.angle_alpha   90.00
_cell.angle_beta   90.00
_cell.angle_gamma   90.00
#
_symmetry.space_group_name_H-M   'P 1'
#
loop_
_entity.id
_entity.type
_entity.pdbx_description
1 polymer ?
#
loop_
_entity_poly.entity_id
_entity_poly.type
_entity_poly.pdbx_seq_one_letter_code
_entity_poly.pdbx_strand_id
1 'polypeptide(L)'
;MSSRWYRLVGGALLVVVTLGALGWFVVVPLPGWAAGAEVEALPLPERLAAVNAVRGQCMTLVSVLSGLVVGAYGVYRYYLDKDKQRLDRDKHLTGLFDSATGRLESEDSVVRAGGLRTLFRLMVDSPRDHVLVLNTICDVLRQRAADRGSAEPADRVERDVAAAIDALRERPDRPEPGPLPLSQLHLPKASLGRTRLTGADLRGTTLGDADLRGADLTGATLDEAQLSGAKLTTAIAVDAVLTGAELYDADLSGADLRGASLRRARLRGAVMTDADLRSADLADADLRGVDLRGARGLTSAGVAAAIVDGDTAFPPEVNHPRPHRAASPPAG
;
A
#
# COMPACT_ATOMS: atom_id res chain seq x y z
N MET A 1 -12.50 34.14 -7.99
CA MET A 1 -13.53 34.50 -9.01
C MET A 1 -12.94 35.13 -10.29
N SER A 2 -11.76 35.77 -10.26
CA SER A 2 -11.15 36.41 -11.44
C SER A 2 -10.79 35.46 -12.59
N SER A 3 -10.33 34.23 -12.30
CA SER A 3 -9.83 33.33 -13.35
C SER A 3 -10.91 32.77 -14.28
N ARG A 4 -12.18 32.66 -13.85
CA ARG A 4 -13.29 32.22 -14.73
C ARG A 4 -13.70 33.32 -15.71
N TRP A 5 -13.62 34.58 -15.27
CA TRP A 5 -13.97 35.74 -16.07
C TRP A 5 -12.99 35.95 -17.22
N TYR A 6 -11.68 35.94 -16.96
CA TYR A 6 -10.66 36.00 -18.02
C TYR A 6 -10.73 34.81 -19.00
N ARG A 7 -11.16 33.63 -18.53
CA ARG A 7 -11.34 32.43 -19.36
C ARG A 7 -12.48 32.57 -20.36
N LEU A 8 -13.62 33.14 -19.94
CA LEU A 8 -14.76 33.39 -20.80
C LEU A 8 -14.50 34.56 -21.75
N VAL A 9 -13.89 35.63 -21.25
CA VAL A 9 -13.54 36.81 -22.04
C VAL A 9 -12.51 36.48 -23.11
N GLY A 10 -11.46 35.71 -22.81
CA GLY A 10 -10.44 35.36 -23.80
C GLY A 10 -10.97 34.51 -24.96
N GLY A 11 -11.81 33.52 -24.67
CA GLY A 11 -12.47 32.70 -25.70
C GLY A 11 -13.50 33.51 -26.51
N ALA A 12 -14.32 34.33 -25.84
CA ALA A 12 -15.30 35.18 -26.49
C ALA A 12 -14.64 36.26 -27.36
N LEU A 13 -13.55 36.87 -26.91
CA LEU A 13 -12.79 37.85 -27.68
C LEU A 13 -12.23 37.21 -28.96
N LEU A 14 -11.69 36.00 -28.87
CA LEU A 14 -11.14 35.30 -30.04
C LEU A 14 -12.23 34.98 -31.06
N VAL A 15 -13.44 34.59 -30.61
CA VAL A 15 -14.62 34.39 -31.48
C VAL A 15 -15.12 35.70 -32.07
N VAL A 16 -15.13 36.79 -31.30
CA VAL A 16 -15.57 38.12 -31.79
C VAL A 16 -14.59 38.66 -32.83
N VAL A 17 -13.28 38.48 -32.64
CA VAL A 17 -12.26 38.90 -33.61
C VAL A 17 -12.38 38.11 -34.91
N THR A 18 -12.63 36.79 -34.85
CA THR A 18 -12.79 35.97 -36.06
C THR A 18 -14.08 36.27 -36.80
N LEU A 19 -15.20 36.46 -36.10
CA LEU A 19 -16.46 36.91 -36.70
C LEU A 19 -16.35 38.32 -37.28
N GLY A 20 -15.63 39.22 -36.61
CA GLY A 20 -15.35 40.58 -37.09
C GLY A 20 -14.48 40.59 -38.35
N ALA A 21 -13.44 39.74 -38.40
CA ALA A 21 -12.60 39.58 -39.58
C ALA A 21 -13.39 38.98 -40.76
N LEU A 22 -14.26 38.00 -40.50
CA LEU A 22 -15.17 37.45 -41.53
C LEU A 22 -16.13 38.52 -42.05
N GLY A 23 -16.75 39.29 -41.16
CA GLY A 23 -17.69 40.36 -41.50
C GLY A 23 -17.05 41.49 -42.31
N TRP A 24 -15.80 41.86 -41.98
CA TRP A 24 -15.04 42.86 -42.73
C TRP A 24 -14.85 42.46 -44.21
N PHE A 25 -14.54 41.19 -44.47
CA PHE A 25 -14.36 40.67 -45.84
C PHE A 25 -15.65 40.61 -46.67
N VAL A 26 -16.82 40.57 -46.02
CA VAL A 26 -18.13 40.65 -46.68
C VAL A 26 -18.43 42.08 -47.13
N VAL A 27 -18.16 43.06 -46.26
CA VAL A 27 -18.60 44.45 -46.45
C VAL A 27 -17.59 45.27 -47.27
N VAL A 28 -16.29 45.01 -47.13
CA VAL A 28 -15.25 45.83 -47.76
C VAL A 28 -14.88 45.28 -49.15
N PRO A 29 -14.79 46.14 -50.19
CA PRO A 29 -14.32 45.74 -51.51
C PRO A 29 -12.87 45.25 -51.46
N LEU A 30 -12.55 44.21 -52.23
CA LEU A 30 -11.20 43.61 -52.23
C LEU A 30 -10.16 44.67 -52.60
N PRO A 31 -9.07 44.81 -51.83
CA PRO A 31 -7.96 45.67 -52.20
C PRO A 31 -7.35 45.27 -53.55
N GLY A 32 -6.90 46.23 -54.36
CA GLY A 32 -6.36 45.97 -55.72
C GLY A 32 -5.17 45.00 -55.77
N TRP A 33 -4.44 44.82 -54.67
CA TRP A 33 -3.35 43.83 -54.56
C TRP A 33 -3.85 42.37 -54.53
N ALA A 34 -5.11 42.14 -54.14
CA ALA A 34 -5.71 40.81 -54.07
C ALA A 34 -6.45 40.43 -55.36
N ALA A 35 -6.95 41.40 -56.12
CA ALA A 35 -7.59 41.18 -57.40
C ALA A 35 -6.58 41.05 -58.55
N GLY A 36 -5.39 41.66 -58.44
CA GLY A 36 -4.38 41.67 -59.50
C GLY A 36 -4.78 42.58 -60.67
N ALA A 37 -3.80 43.25 -61.28
CA ALA A 37 -4.03 44.20 -62.37
C ALA A 37 -4.73 43.56 -63.59
N GLU A 38 -4.60 42.24 -63.77
CA GLU A 38 -5.21 41.48 -64.86
C GLU A 38 -6.74 41.33 -64.73
N VAL A 39 -7.27 41.34 -63.50
CA VAL A 39 -8.73 41.24 -63.26
C VAL A 39 -9.42 42.60 -63.49
N GLU A 40 -8.69 43.71 -63.53
CA GLU A 40 -9.28 45.01 -63.87
C GLU A 40 -9.55 45.18 -65.37
N ALA A 41 -8.88 44.40 -66.21
CA ALA A 41 -8.96 44.47 -67.67
C ALA A 41 -10.07 43.61 -68.31
N LEU A 42 -10.75 42.74 -67.54
CA LEU A 42 -11.76 41.82 -68.05
C LEU A 42 -13.14 42.50 -68.28
N PRO A 43 -14.05 41.90 -69.07
CA PRO A 43 -15.44 42.35 -69.19
C PRO A 43 -16.18 42.28 -67.85
N LEU A 44 -17.11 43.21 -67.60
CA LEU A 44 -17.86 43.35 -66.34
C LEU A 44 -18.39 42.03 -65.72
N PRO A 45 -18.99 41.09 -66.48
CA PRO A 45 -19.49 39.83 -65.91
C PRO A 45 -18.38 38.88 -65.43
N GLU A 46 -17.25 38.80 -66.15
CA GLU A 46 -16.12 37.93 -65.80
C GLU A 46 -15.31 38.50 -64.62
N ARG A 47 -15.22 39.83 -64.52
CA ARG A 47 -14.62 40.53 -63.36
C ARG A 47 -15.33 40.20 -62.06
N LEU A 48 -16.67 40.25 -62.07
CA LEU A 48 -17.47 39.96 -60.89
C LEU A 48 -17.31 38.49 -60.45
N ALA A 49 -17.24 37.55 -61.40
CA ALA A 49 -17.01 36.13 -61.11
C ALA A 49 -15.62 35.88 -60.49
N ALA A 50 -14.56 36.47 -61.06
CA ALA A 50 -13.20 36.33 -60.54
C ALA A 50 -13.04 36.94 -59.14
N VAL A 51 -13.58 38.14 -58.92
CA VAL A 51 -13.59 38.82 -57.61
C VAL A 51 -14.33 37.99 -56.55
N ASN A 52 -15.49 37.42 -56.89
CA ASN A 52 -16.23 36.58 -55.97
C ASN A 52 -15.52 35.25 -55.67
N ALA A 53 -14.81 34.65 -56.64
CA ALA A 53 -14.03 33.44 -56.44
C ALA A 53 -12.84 33.67 -55.48
N VAL A 54 -12.08 34.76 -55.68
CA VAL A 54 -10.98 35.15 -54.79
C VAL A 54 -11.51 35.46 -53.39
N ARG A 55 -12.63 36.19 -53.28
CA ARG A 55 -13.29 36.44 -51.99
C ARG A 55 -13.68 35.14 -51.28
N GLY A 56 -14.23 34.16 -52.01
CA GLY A 56 -14.57 32.85 -51.49
C GLY A 56 -13.36 32.10 -50.93
N GLN A 57 -12.23 32.08 -51.67
CA GLN A 57 -10.98 31.46 -51.22
C GLN A 57 -10.38 32.15 -49.99
N CYS A 58 -10.44 33.49 -49.91
CA CYS A 58 -10.01 34.22 -48.72
C CYS A 58 -10.88 33.89 -47.51
N MET A 59 -12.21 33.80 -47.67
CA MET A 59 -13.12 33.44 -46.58
C MET A 59 -12.88 32.02 -46.07
N THR A 60 -12.65 31.05 -46.95
CA THR A 60 -12.31 29.69 -46.52
C THR A 60 -10.98 29.65 -45.79
N LEU A 61 -9.93 30.32 -46.28
CA LEU A 61 -8.64 30.42 -45.60
C LEU A 61 -8.75 31.05 -44.21
N VAL A 62 -9.47 32.18 -44.09
CA VAL A 62 -9.70 32.84 -42.80
C VAL A 62 -10.49 31.93 -41.85
N SER A 63 -11.50 31.22 -42.34
CA SER A 63 -12.29 30.29 -41.52
C SER A 63 -11.46 29.10 -41.01
N VAL A 64 -10.59 28.54 -41.87
CA VAL A 64 -9.70 27.42 -41.52
C VAL A 64 -8.65 27.88 -40.50
N LEU A 65 -8.00 29.02 -40.75
CA LEU A 65 -7.03 29.61 -39.81
C LEU A 65 -7.67 29.91 -38.46
N SER A 66 -8.87 30.50 -38.46
CA SER A 66 -9.64 30.77 -37.25
C SER A 66 -9.96 29.48 -36.49
N GLY A 67 -10.40 28.44 -37.19
CA GLY A 67 -10.66 27.12 -36.62
C GLY A 67 -9.42 26.50 -35.99
N LEU A 68 -8.26 26.59 -36.66
CA LEU A 68 -6.98 26.13 -36.13
C LEU A 68 -6.56 26.89 -34.86
N VAL A 69 -6.71 28.21 -34.84
CA VAL A 69 -6.36 29.04 -33.66
C VAL A 69 -7.28 28.70 -32.49
N VAL A 70 -8.60 28.58 -32.71
CA VAL A 70 -9.56 28.17 -31.67
C VAL A 70 -9.24 26.77 -31.17
N GLY A 71 -8.95 25.83 -32.07
CA GLY A 71 -8.57 24.45 -31.74
C GLY A 71 -7.29 24.39 -30.90
N ALA A 72 -6.23 25.07 -31.34
CA ALA A 72 -4.96 25.16 -30.62
C ALA A 72 -5.13 25.81 -29.24
N TYR A 73 -5.93 26.88 -29.14
CA TYR A 73 -6.27 27.52 -27.86
C TYR A 73 -7.05 26.58 -26.94
N GLY A 74 -8.00 25.83 -27.47
CA GLY A 74 -8.79 24.83 -26.73
C GLY A 74 -7.90 23.72 -26.17
N VAL A 75 -6.99 23.18 -26.99
CA VAL A 75 -6.00 22.17 -26.58
C VAL A 75 -5.05 22.74 -25.51
N TYR A 76 -4.47 23.92 -25.74
CA TYR A 76 -3.61 24.60 -24.76
C TYR A 76 -4.31 24.81 -23.41
N ARG A 77 -5.58 25.24 -23.44
CA ARG A 77 -6.42 25.42 -22.24
C ARG A 77 -6.72 24.11 -21.53
N TYR A 78 -7.00 23.05 -22.28
CA TYR A 78 -7.25 21.72 -21.73
C TYR A 78 -6.02 21.20 -20.97
N TYR A 79 -4.82 21.34 -21.54
CA TYR A 79 -3.58 20.97 -20.85
C TYR A 79 -3.34 21.80 -19.59
N LEU A 80 -3.50 23.13 -19.67
CA LEU A 80 -3.37 24.02 -18.51
C LEU A 80 -4.34 23.69 -17.36
N ASP A 81 -5.60 23.37 -17.66
CA ASP A 81 -6.58 23.06 -16.61
C ASP A 81 -6.25 21.71 -15.94
N LYS A 82 -5.81 20.73 -16.73
CA LYS A 82 -5.37 19.42 -16.23
C LYS A 82 -4.16 19.53 -15.31
N ASP A 83 -3.18 20.36 -15.64
CA ASP A 83 -2.00 20.58 -14.80
C ASP A 83 -2.33 21.35 -13.52
N LYS A 84 -3.26 22.31 -13.57
CA LYS A 84 -3.77 22.99 -12.38
C LYS A 84 -4.49 22.03 -11.43
N GLN A 85 -5.37 21.17 -11.95
CA GLN A 85 -6.07 20.18 -11.13
C GLN A 85 -5.09 19.21 -10.45
N ARG A 86 -4.04 18.79 -11.15
CA ARG A 86 -2.97 17.98 -10.57
C ARG A 86 -2.26 18.72 -9.44
N LEU A 87 -1.84 19.96 -9.68
CA LEU A 87 -1.15 20.76 -8.68
C LEU A 87 -2.00 21.04 -7.44
N ASP A 88 -3.29 21.38 -7.63
CA ASP A 88 -4.20 21.65 -6.52
C ASP A 88 -4.49 20.39 -5.70
N ARG A 89 -4.60 19.22 -6.36
CA ARG A 89 -4.72 17.93 -5.68
C ARG A 89 -3.46 17.58 -4.90
N ASP A 90 -2.28 17.73 -5.49
CA ASP A 90 -1.01 17.42 -4.83
C ASP A 90 -0.78 18.33 -3.61
N LYS A 91 -1.14 19.62 -3.71
CA LYS A 91 -1.16 20.54 -2.56
C LYS A 91 -2.13 20.11 -1.47
N HIS A 92 -3.33 19.67 -1.84
CA HIS A 92 -4.32 19.19 -0.88
C HIS A 92 -3.82 17.94 -0.14
N LEU A 93 -3.24 16.98 -0.86
CA LEU A 93 -2.65 15.76 -0.29
C LEU A 93 -1.48 16.08 0.65
N THR A 94 -0.59 17.00 0.26
CA THR A 94 0.51 17.47 1.11
C THR A 94 -0.03 18.12 2.39
N GLY A 95 -1.04 18.99 2.27
CA GLY A 95 -1.67 19.61 3.44
C GLY A 95 -2.37 18.60 4.37
N LEU A 96 -2.96 17.52 3.82
CA LEU A 96 -3.51 16.42 4.60
C LEU A 96 -2.43 15.64 5.33
N PHE A 97 -1.29 15.39 4.67
CA PHE A 97 -0.14 14.74 5.29
C PHE A 97 0.40 15.58 6.46
N ASP A 98 0.67 16.86 6.25
CA ASP A 98 1.17 17.79 7.28
C ASP A 98 0.19 17.91 8.46
N SER A 99 -1.12 17.97 8.16
CA SER A 99 -2.15 17.99 9.20
C SER A 99 -2.20 16.68 9.98
N ALA A 100 -1.97 15.55 9.31
CA ALA A 100 -1.99 14.23 9.93
C ALA A 100 -0.76 14.03 10.82
N THR A 101 0.44 14.39 10.33
CA THR A 101 1.68 14.29 11.11
C THR A 101 1.67 15.25 12.29
N GLY A 102 1.20 16.50 12.12
CA GLY A 102 1.04 17.43 13.25
C GLY A 102 0.07 16.93 14.33
N ARG A 103 -0.95 16.12 13.95
CA ARG A 103 -1.83 15.47 14.95
C ARG A 103 -1.14 14.35 15.72
N LEU A 104 -0.11 13.71 15.16
CA LEU A 104 0.65 12.65 15.84
C LEU A 104 1.50 13.18 17.01
N GLU A 105 1.81 14.49 16.98
CA GLU A 105 2.53 15.20 18.04
C GLU A 105 1.62 15.59 19.22
N SER A 106 0.30 15.44 19.08
CA SER A 106 -0.66 15.76 20.15
C SER A 106 -0.49 14.84 21.37
N GLU A 107 -0.68 15.38 22.57
CA GLU A 107 -0.75 14.59 23.80
C GLU A 107 -2.04 13.74 23.90
N ASP A 108 -3.06 14.07 23.10
CA ASP A 108 -4.32 13.32 23.07
C ASP A 108 -4.26 12.13 22.08
N SER A 109 -4.29 10.92 22.65
CA SER A 109 -4.41 9.64 21.93
C SER A 109 -5.53 9.60 20.86
N VAL A 110 -6.68 10.25 21.09
CA VAL A 110 -7.79 10.27 20.14
C VAL A 110 -7.42 11.11 18.91
N VAL A 111 -6.72 12.23 19.13
CA VAL A 111 -6.23 13.09 18.06
C VAL A 111 -5.15 12.38 17.26
N ARG A 112 -4.23 11.67 17.93
CA ARG A 112 -3.19 10.87 17.28
C ARG A 112 -3.77 9.74 16.44
N ALA A 113 -4.71 8.96 16.98
CA ALA A 113 -5.45 7.94 16.23
C ALA A 113 -6.18 8.54 15.01
N GLY A 114 -6.75 9.75 15.15
CA GLY A 114 -7.32 10.51 14.03
C GLY A 114 -6.29 10.93 12.96
N GLY A 115 -5.07 11.27 13.39
CA GLY A 115 -3.89 11.48 12.53
C GLY A 115 -3.54 10.21 11.74
N LEU A 116 -3.39 9.07 12.42
CA LEU A 116 -3.13 7.77 11.79
C LEU A 116 -4.23 7.38 10.79
N ARG A 117 -5.51 7.62 11.12
CA ARG A 117 -6.63 7.36 10.19
C ARG A 117 -6.59 8.29 8.97
N THR A 118 -6.09 9.53 9.13
CA THR A 118 -5.92 10.48 8.03
C THR A 118 -4.76 10.07 7.13
N LEU A 119 -3.63 9.63 7.70
CA LEU A 119 -2.54 9.00 6.96
C LEU A 119 -3.05 7.78 6.19
N PHE A 120 -3.79 6.88 6.84
CA PHE A 120 -4.41 5.74 6.16
C PHE A 120 -5.28 6.15 4.97
N ARG A 121 -6.16 7.14 5.11
CA ARG A 121 -6.96 7.64 3.99
C ARG A 121 -6.09 8.20 2.87
N LEU A 122 -5.04 8.93 3.21
CA LEU A 122 -4.08 9.44 2.23
C LEU A 122 -3.39 8.31 1.46
N MET A 123 -3.03 7.22 2.14
CA MET A 123 -2.47 6.02 1.53
C MET A 123 -3.45 5.37 0.54
N VAL A 124 -4.75 5.38 0.84
CA VAL A 124 -5.80 4.87 -0.06
C VAL A 124 -5.95 5.80 -1.28
N ASP A 125 -6.08 7.10 -1.05
CA ASP A 125 -6.40 8.12 -2.04
C ASP A 125 -5.23 8.46 -2.98
N SER A 126 -3.99 8.32 -2.50
CA SER A 126 -2.76 8.58 -3.27
C SER A 126 -1.89 7.32 -3.40
N PRO A 127 -2.04 6.55 -4.50
CA PRO A 127 -1.18 5.40 -4.77
C PRO A 127 0.31 5.75 -4.86
N ARG A 128 0.64 6.99 -5.25
CA ARG A 128 2.03 7.45 -5.36
C ARG A 128 2.69 7.61 -4.00
N ASP A 129 1.93 8.06 -3.00
CA ASP A 129 2.44 8.33 -1.65
C ASP A 129 2.28 7.12 -0.71
N HIS A 130 1.67 6.03 -1.20
CA HIS A 130 1.39 4.81 -0.43
C HIS A 130 2.60 4.33 0.38
N VAL A 131 3.78 4.26 -0.25
CA VAL A 131 5.02 3.78 0.39
C VAL A 131 5.49 4.73 1.48
N LEU A 132 5.48 6.04 1.21
CA LEU A 132 5.87 7.05 2.19
C LEU A 132 4.98 7.00 3.43
N VAL A 133 3.66 6.93 3.21
CA VAL A 133 2.67 6.89 4.27
C VAL A 133 2.76 5.59 5.08
N LEU A 134 2.92 4.45 4.40
CA LEU A 134 3.11 3.16 5.05
C LEU A 134 4.36 3.15 5.94
N ASN A 135 5.50 3.62 5.42
CA ASN A 135 6.72 3.75 6.21
C ASN A 135 6.53 4.68 7.42
N THR A 136 5.81 5.78 7.24
CA THR A 136 5.49 6.71 8.34
C THR A 136 4.64 6.01 9.41
N ILE A 137 3.64 5.20 9.03
CA ILE A 137 2.83 4.42 9.97
C ILE A 137 3.70 3.39 10.71
N CYS A 138 4.58 2.66 10.00
CA CYS A 138 5.52 1.73 10.61
C CYS A 138 6.48 2.44 11.58
N ASP A 139 7.00 3.61 11.23
CA ASP A 139 7.87 4.40 12.09
C ASP A 139 7.17 4.86 13.37
N VAL A 140 5.92 5.32 13.26
CA VAL A 140 5.10 5.65 14.42
C VAL A 140 4.88 4.42 15.30
N LEU A 141 4.56 3.27 14.70
CA LEU A 141 4.41 2.02 15.44
C LEU A 141 5.70 1.64 16.17
N ARG A 142 6.88 1.76 15.53
CA ARG A 142 8.18 1.51 16.16
C ARG A 142 8.45 2.44 17.32
N GLN A 143 8.23 3.75 17.13
CA GLN A 143 8.45 4.74 18.17
C GLN A 143 7.57 4.46 19.39
N ARG A 144 6.27 4.16 19.17
CA ARG A 144 5.32 3.90 20.26
C ARG A 144 5.54 2.55 20.94
N ALA A 145 5.92 1.52 20.19
CA ALA A 145 6.26 0.22 20.75
C ALA A 145 7.61 0.22 21.51
N ALA A 146 8.50 1.19 21.24
CA ALA A 146 9.79 1.32 21.94
C ALA A 146 9.67 2.10 23.27
N ASP A 147 8.71 3.03 23.39
CA ASP A 147 8.52 3.90 24.56
C ASP A 147 8.00 3.13 25.79
N ARG A 148 8.85 2.32 26.43
CA ARG A 148 8.56 1.59 27.68
C ARG A 148 8.63 2.45 28.96
N GLY A 149 9.09 3.70 28.85
CA GLY A 149 9.43 4.54 30.00
C GLY A 149 8.77 5.92 30.03
N SER A 150 7.85 6.20 29.11
CA SER A 150 7.12 7.46 29.12
C SER A 150 6.06 7.43 30.25
N ALA A 151 5.84 8.57 30.90
CA ALA A 151 4.79 8.73 31.92
C ALA A 151 3.36 8.66 31.33
N GLU A 152 3.21 8.23 30.07
CA GLU A 152 1.93 8.09 29.39
C GLU A 152 1.17 6.86 29.92
N PRO A 153 -0.14 6.97 30.17
CA PRO A 153 -0.98 5.82 30.53
C PRO A 153 -0.91 4.71 29.48
N ALA A 154 -0.76 3.44 29.90
CA ALA A 154 -0.69 2.27 29.03
C ALA A 154 -1.84 2.22 27.99
N ASP A 155 -3.07 2.55 28.41
CA ASP A 155 -4.26 2.61 27.55
C ASP A 155 -4.15 3.59 26.37
N ARG A 156 -3.26 4.59 26.43
CA ARG A 156 -3.03 5.54 25.33
C ARG A 156 -2.11 4.94 24.28
N VAL A 157 -1.01 4.33 24.71
CA VAL A 157 -0.05 3.65 23.84
C VAL A 157 -0.75 2.50 23.12
N GLU A 158 -1.56 1.72 23.83
CA GLU A 158 -2.37 0.65 23.25
C GLU A 158 -3.33 1.13 22.15
N ARG A 159 -3.96 2.31 22.33
CA ARG A 159 -4.85 2.89 21.31
C ARG A 159 -4.13 3.31 20.04
N ASP A 160 -2.96 3.93 20.17
CA ASP A 160 -2.17 4.35 19.01
C ASP A 160 -1.62 3.12 18.25
N VAL A 161 -1.12 2.13 18.99
CA VAL A 161 -0.67 0.84 18.45
C VAL A 161 -1.82 0.13 17.74
N ALA A 162 -3.00 0.06 18.36
CA ALA A 162 -4.19 -0.54 17.77
C ALA A 162 -4.60 0.18 16.48
N ALA A 163 -4.62 1.51 16.46
CA ALA A 163 -4.94 2.29 15.28
C ALA A 163 -3.94 2.07 14.12
N ALA A 164 -2.64 1.93 14.44
CA ALA A 164 -1.61 1.61 13.46
C ALA A 164 -1.77 0.18 12.91
N ILE A 165 -2.03 -0.81 13.77
CA ILE A 165 -2.30 -2.19 13.36
C ILE A 165 -3.56 -2.27 12.50
N ASP A 166 -4.63 -1.55 12.86
CA ASP A 166 -5.85 -1.50 12.07
C ASP A 166 -5.59 -0.86 10.69
N ALA A 167 -4.76 0.18 10.61
CA ALA A 167 -4.34 0.75 9.34
C ALA A 167 -3.53 -0.25 8.49
N LEU A 168 -2.68 -1.07 9.11
CA LEU A 168 -1.98 -2.16 8.42
C LEU A 168 -2.95 -3.25 7.96
N ARG A 169 -3.95 -3.61 8.75
CA ARG A 169 -4.97 -4.63 8.42
C ARG A 169 -5.87 -4.17 7.27
N GLU A 170 -6.32 -2.93 7.29
CA GLU A 170 -7.28 -2.37 6.31
C GLU A 170 -6.60 -1.87 5.02
N ARG A 171 -5.26 -2.00 4.88
CA ARG A 171 -4.54 -1.39 3.76
C ARG A 171 -4.92 -1.98 2.40
N PRO A 172 -4.89 -1.17 1.31
CA PRO A 172 -5.17 -1.66 -0.03
C PRO A 172 -4.22 -2.76 -0.48
N ASP A 173 -4.73 -3.71 -1.26
CA ASP A 173 -3.92 -4.75 -1.86
C ASP A 173 -3.07 -4.23 -3.01
N ARG A 174 -1.82 -3.89 -2.70
CA ARG A 174 -0.86 -3.31 -3.65
C ARG A 174 0.51 -3.97 -3.44
N PRO A 175 1.33 -4.09 -4.51
CA PRO A 175 2.70 -4.56 -4.37
C PRO A 175 3.49 -3.64 -3.45
N GLU A 176 3.98 -4.19 -2.34
CA GLU A 176 4.90 -3.48 -1.46
C GLU A 176 6.30 -3.49 -2.09
N PRO A 177 7.04 -2.36 -2.06
CA PRO A 177 8.37 -2.27 -2.68
C PRO A 177 9.44 -3.08 -1.92
N GLY A 178 9.13 -3.54 -0.71
CA GLY A 178 10.05 -4.28 0.14
C GLY A 178 9.38 -4.74 1.44
N PRO A 179 10.14 -5.42 2.32
CA PRO A 179 9.65 -5.92 3.59
C PRO A 179 9.20 -4.77 4.50
N LEU A 180 8.10 -4.96 5.23
CA LEU A 180 7.66 -3.99 6.25
C LEU A 180 8.70 -3.92 7.38
N PRO A 181 9.25 -2.73 7.70
CA PRO A 181 10.27 -2.60 8.74
C PRO A 181 9.63 -2.59 10.13
N LEU A 182 9.40 -3.76 10.70
CA LEU A 182 8.68 -3.97 11.97
C LEU A 182 9.57 -4.70 13.01
N SER A 183 10.89 -4.58 12.91
CA SER A 183 11.82 -5.27 13.79
C SER A 183 11.89 -4.63 15.18
N GLN A 184 12.21 -5.45 16.19
CA GLN A 184 12.43 -5.06 17.59
C GLN A 184 11.25 -4.32 18.26
N LEU A 185 10.03 -4.50 17.75
CA LEU A 185 8.81 -3.99 18.36
C LEU A 185 8.51 -4.70 19.69
N HIS A 186 8.02 -3.97 20.68
CA HIS A 186 7.44 -4.56 21.88
C HIS A 186 5.91 -4.43 21.86
N LEU A 187 5.24 -5.54 21.53
CA LEU A 187 3.81 -5.63 21.30
C LEU A 187 3.19 -6.85 22.00
N PRO A 188 3.37 -7.01 23.33
CA PRO A 188 2.72 -8.10 24.05
C PRO A 188 1.21 -7.96 23.97
N LYS A 189 0.49 -9.07 23.80
CA LYS A 189 -0.99 -9.14 23.70
C LYS A 189 -1.60 -8.32 22.55
N ALA A 190 -0.80 -7.90 21.58
CA ALA A 190 -1.29 -7.12 20.45
C ALA A 190 -2.24 -7.94 19.58
N SER A 191 -3.27 -7.28 19.04
CA SER A 191 -4.27 -7.90 18.17
C SER A 191 -3.86 -7.76 16.70
N LEU A 192 -3.02 -8.66 16.21
CA LEU A 192 -2.53 -8.76 14.84
C LEU A 192 -3.32 -9.76 13.97
N GLY A 193 -4.43 -10.31 14.47
CA GLY A 193 -5.26 -11.28 13.75
C GLY A 193 -5.68 -10.77 12.37
N ARG A 194 -5.60 -11.64 11.36
CA ARG A 194 -5.89 -11.35 9.94
C ARG A 194 -5.13 -10.17 9.34
N THR A 195 -4.05 -9.71 9.98
CA THR A 195 -3.22 -8.64 9.44
C THR A 195 -2.32 -9.20 8.36
N ARG A 196 -2.15 -8.43 7.28
CA ARG A 196 -1.18 -8.76 6.24
C ARG A 196 0.21 -8.32 6.68
N LEU A 197 1.10 -9.27 6.87
CA LEU A 197 2.49 -9.10 7.27
C LEU A 197 3.43 -9.83 6.30
N THR A 198 2.98 -10.02 5.05
CA THR A 198 3.74 -10.66 3.97
C THR A 198 5.11 -9.99 3.83
N GLY A 199 6.18 -10.78 3.95
CA GLY A 199 7.55 -10.29 3.88
C GLY A 199 7.97 -9.37 5.02
N ALA A 200 7.18 -9.17 6.07
CA ALA A 200 7.51 -8.24 7.15
C ALA A 200 8.80 -8.66 7.88
N ASP A 201 9.64 -7.67 8.19
CA ASP A 201 10.77 -7.85 9.10
C ASP A 201 10.27 -7.69 10.55
N LEU A 202 10.11 -8.79 11.28
CA LEU A 202 9.66 -8.88 12.66
C LEU A 202 10.76 -9.43 13.59
N ARG A 203 12.03 -9.30 13.19
CA ARG A 203 13.17 -9.83 13.96
C ARG A 203 13.23 -9.26 15.37
N GLY A 204 13.41 -10.12 16.36
CA GLY A 204 13.53 -9.75 17.78
C GLY A 204 12.30 -9.03 18.36
N THR A 205 11.14 -9.11 17.70
CA THR A 205 9.90 -8.51 18.22
C THR A 205 9.38 -9.28 19.44
N THR A 206 8.82 -8.59 20.42
CA THR A 206 8.07 -9.21 21.52
C THR A 206 6.59 -9.23 21.18
N LEU A 207 6.06 -10.43 20.96
CA LEU A 207 4.67 -10.73 20.61
C LEU A 207 4.08 -11.77 21.59
N GLY A 208 4.56 -11.80 22.84
CA GLY A 208 4.05 -12.71 23.86
C GLY A 208 2.55 -12.52 24.08
N ASP A 209 1.80 -13.62 24.14
CA ASP A 209 0.32 -13.65 24.21
C ASP A 209 -0.41 -12.90 23.08
N ALA A 210 0.27 -12.50 21.99
CA ALA A 210 -0.36 -11.77 20.90
C ALA A 210 -1.38 -12.63 20.12
N ASP A 211 -2.40 -11.98 19.57
CA ASP A 211 -3.36 -12.63 18.68
C ASP A 211 -2.92 -12.44 17.24
N LEU A 212 -2.44 -13.51 16.61
CA LEU A 212 -2.01 -13.59 15.21
C LEU A 212 -2.92 -14.53 14.40
N ARG A 213 -4.13 -14.83 14.89
CA ARG A 213 -5.03 -15.80 14.25
C ARG A 213 -5.34 -15.38 12.82
N GLY A 214 -5.06 -16.28 11.87
CA GLY A 214 -5.24 -16.04 10.44
C GLY A 214 -4.41 -14.88 9.87
N ALA A 215 -3.38 -14.41 10.56
CA ALA A 215 -2.45 -13.42 10.00
C ALA A 215 -1.68 -14.02 8.81
N ASP A 216 -1.36 -13.19 7.82
CA ASP A 216 -0.54 -13.58 6.68
C ASP A 216 0.90 -13.13 6.92
N LEU A 217 1.74 -14.06 7.34
CA LEU A 217 3.18 -13.97 7.59
C LEU A 217 4.00 -14.58 6.45
N THR A 218 3.43 -14.72 5.24
CA THR A 218 4.14 -15.35 4.11
C THR A 218 5.46 -14.65 3.84
N GLY A 219 6.58 -15.38 3.91
CA GLY A 219 7.93 -14.86 3.72
C GLY A 219 8.41 -13.86 4.79
N ALA A 220 7.70 -13.72 5.91
CA ALA A 220 8.09 -12.82 6.99
C ALA A 220 9.32 -13.34 7.76
N THR A 221 10.13 -12.43 8.28
CA THR A 221 11.33 -12.76 9.07
C THR A 221 11.06 -12.49 10.54
N LEU A 222 10.89 -13.56 11.32
CA LEU A 222 10.65 -13.56 12.77
C LEU A 222 11.84 -14.15 13.56
N ASP A 223 13.06 -14.05 13.05
CA ASP A 223 14.25 -14.55 13.75
C ASP A 223 14.33 -13.95 15.15
N GLU A 224 14.55 -14.82 16.14
CA GLU A 224 14.65 -14.46 17.57
C GLU A 224 13.41 -13.72 18.13
N ALA A 225 12.26 -13.74 17.45
CA ALA A 225 11.03 -13.14 17.94
C ALA A 225 10.49 -13.91 19.17
N GLN A 226 9.93 -13.19 20.13
CA GLN A 226 9.34 -13.76 21.35
C GLN A 226 7.83 -13.88 21.18
N LEU A 227 7.36 -15.09 20.89
CA LEU A 227 5.96 -15.44 20.58
C LEU A 227 5.35 -16.39 21.62
N SER A 228 5.88 -16.39 22.85
CA SER A 228 5.41 -17.29 23.91
C SER A 228 3.94 -17.02 24.22
N GLY A 229 3.10 -18.07 24.23
CA GLY A 229 1.65 -17.97 24.42
C GLY A 229 0.88 -17.32 23.25
N ALA A 230 1.55 -16.97 22.15
CA ALA A 230 0.89 -16.32 21.02
C ALA A 230 -0.11 -17.27 20.33
N LYS A 231 -1.19 -16.69 19.79
CA LYS A 231 -2.25 -17.41 19.08
C LYS A 231 -2.06 -17.24 17.57
N LEU A 232 -1.43 -18.21 16.93
CA LEU A 232 -1.21 -18.31 15.48
C LEU A 232 -2.16 -19.30 14.79
N THR A 233 -3.28 -19.66 15.43
CA THR A 233 -4.27 -20.60 14.85
C THR A 233 -4.65 -20.15 13.44
N THR A 234 -4.56 -21.05 12.46
CA THR A 234 -4.81 -20.80 11.02
C THR A 234 -3.99 -19.69 10.36
N ALA A 235 -2.90 -19.22 10.99
CA ALA A 235 -1.99 -18.25 10.36
C ALA A 235 -1.32 -18.83 9.11
N ILE A 236 -1.03 -17.97 8.14
CA ILE A 236 -0.33 -18.33 6.90
C ILE A 236 1.12 -17.87 7.07
N ALA A 237 2.03 -18.80 7.31
CA ALA A 237 3.46 -18.55 7.53
C ALA A 237 4.32 -19.31 6.50
N VAL A 238 3.84 -19.37 5.26
CA VAL A 238 4.53 -20.01 4.14
C VAL A 238 5.86 -19.32 3.90
N ASP A 239 6.96 -20.07 3.80
CA ASP A 239 8.33 -19.58 3.62
C ASP A 239 8.78 -18.56 4.68
N ALA A 240 8.10 -18.47 5.82
CA ALA A 240 8.49 -17.59 6.92
C ALA A 240 9.78 -18.09 7.59
N VAL A 241 10.60 -17.17 8.07
CA VAL A 241 11.85 -17.47 8.76
C VAL A 241 11.68 -17.22 10.26
N LEU A 242 11.67 -18.27 11.06
CA LEU A 242 11.49 -18.23 12.52
C LEU A 242 12.71 -18.80 13.24
N THR A 243 13.92 -18.51 12.75
CA THR A 243 15.13 -19.12 13.29
C THR A 243 15.35 -18.65 14.73
N GLY A 244 15.43 -19.58 15.67
CA GLY A 244 15.61 -19.26 17.09
C GLY A 244 14.42 -18.56 17.76
N ALA A 245 13.25 -18.47 17.12
CA ALA A 245 12.07 -17.84 17.70
C ALA A 245 11.58 -18.57 18.96
N GLU A 246 11.04 -17.84 19.94
CA GLU A 246 10.53 -18.38 21.20
C GLU A 246 9.02 -18.55 21.15
N LEU A 247 8.55 -19.76 20.86
CA LEU A 247 7.15 -20.14 20.66
C LEU A 247 6.62 -21.04 21.81
N TYR A 248 7.13 -20.86 23.03
CA TYR A 248 6.69 -21.61 24.20
C TYR A 248 5.17 -21.50 24.39
N ASP A 249 4.49 -22.64 24.53
CA ASP A 249 3.03 -22.71 24.75
C ASP A 249 2.18 -21.96 23.69
N ALA A 250 2.73 -21.69 22.50
CA ALA A 250 2.02 -21.03 21.42
C ALA A 250 1.01 -21.97 20.74
N ASP A 251 -0.10 -21.42 20.26
CA ASP A 251 -1.12 -22.15 19.49
C ASP A 251 -0.91 -21.88 17.99
N LEU A 252 -0.34 -22.84 17.27
CA LEU A 252 -0.21 -22.86 15.81
C LEU A 252 -1.17 -23.88 15.16
N SER A 253 -2.29 -24.22 15.81
CA SER A 253 -3.23 -25.19 15.28
C SER A 253 -3.75 -24.79 13.90
N GLY A 254 -3.64 -25.69 12.93
CA GLY A 254 -4.05 -25.46 11.54
C GLY A 254 -3.25 -24.39 10.80
N ALA A 255 -2.11 -23.91 11.33
CA ALA A 255 -1.26 -22.95 10.64
C ALA A 255 -0.62 -23.56 9.38
N ASP A 256 -0.45 -22.74 8.35
CA ASP A 256 0.24 -23.12 7.12
C ASP A 256 1.71 -22.70 7.22
N LEU A 257 2.59 -23.65 7.53
CA LEU A 257 4.03 -23.46 7.74
C LEU A 257 4.85 -24.06 6.58
N ARG A 258 4.26 -24.19 5.39
CA ARG A 258 4.95 -24.78 4.23
C ARG A 258 6.23 -24.02 3.91
N GLY A 259 7.35 -24.72 3.81
CA GLY A 259 8.65 -24.11 3.53
C GLY A 259 9.22 -23.22 4.65
N ALA A 260 8.54 -23.09 5.79
CA ALA A 260 8.99 -22.25 6.89
C ALA A 260 10.28 -22.79 7.51
N SER A 261 11.20 -21.90 7.90
CA SER A 261 12.40 -22.24 8.67
C SER A 261 12.14 -22.08 10.16
N LEU A 262 11.99 -23.19 10.87
CA LEU A 262 11.85 -23.27 12.34
C LEU A 262 13.16 -23.74 12.99
N ARG A 263 14.30 -23.56 12.32
CA ARG A 263 15.61 -23.98 12.81
C ARG A 263 15.88 -23.38 14.20
N ARG A 264 16.25 -24.22 15.17
CA ARG A 264 16.50 -23.82 16.57
C ARG A 264 15.33 -23.10 17.25
N ALA A 265 14.12 -23.13 16.67
CA ALA A 265 12.95 -22.55 17.30
C ALA A 265 12.64 -23.28 18.61
N ARG A 266 12.17 -22.54 19.61
CA ARG A 266 11.83 -23.06 20.93
C ARG A 266 10.32 -23.23 21.03
N LEU A 267 9.84 -24.44 20.75
CA LEU A 267 8.41 -24.73 20.64
C LEU A 267 7.87 -25.50 21.85
N ARG A 268 8.62 -25.63 22.95
CA ARG A 268 8.19 -26.47 24.09
C ARG A 268 6.76 -26.13 24.54
N GLY A 269 5.90 -27.15 24.58
CA GLY A 269 4.48 -27.04 24.98
C GLY A 269 3.55 -26.43 23.91
N ALA A 270 4.06 -26.07 22.73
CA ALA A 270 3.24 -25.52 21.66
C ALA A 270 2.22 -26.53 21.11
N VAL A 271 1.10 -26.02 20.63
CA VAL A 271 0.06 -26.81 19.96
C VAL A 271 0.17 -26.57 18.46
N MET A 272 0.41 -27.64 17.69
CA MET A 272 0.59 -27.59 16.23
C MET A 272 -0.33 -28.61 15.55
N THR A 273 -1.49 -28.89 16.14
CA THR A 273 -2.45 -29.86 15.60
C THR A 273 -2.93 -29.42 14.23
N ASP A 274 -3.02 -30.34 13.28
CA ASP A 274 -3.44 -30.08 11.90
C ASP A 274 -2.61 -29.03 11.12
N ALA A 275 -1.44 -28.61 11.64
CA ALA A 275 -0.56 -27.69 10.93
C ALA A 275 0.05 -28.32 9.66
N ASP A 276 0.24 -27.51 8.62
CA ASP A 276 0.90 -27.96 7.37
C ASP A 276 2.39 -27.63 7.42
N LEU A 277 3.23 -28.64 7.64
CA LEU A 277 4.68 -28.54 7.76
C LEU A 277 5.41 -29.08 6.52
N ARG A 278 4.74 -29.18 5.35
CA ARG A 278 5.41 -29.66 4.13
C ARG A 278 6.60 -28.78 3.79
N SER A 279 7.77 -29.41 3.64
CA SER A 279 9.05 -28.73 3.37
C SER A 279 9.51 -27.76 4.47
N ALA A 280 8.90 -27.76 5.65
CA ALA A 280 9.37 -26.97 6.78
C ALA A 280 10.68 -27.55 7.33
N ASP A 281 11.55 -26.66 7.81
CA ASP A 281 12.85 -27.02 8.38
C ASP A 281 12.83 -26.94 9.91
N LEU A 282 12.88 -28.09 10.57
CA LEU A 282 12.82 -28.22 12.03
C LEU A 282 14.18 -28.59 12.64
N ALA A 283 15.29 -28.37 11.93
CA ALA A 283 16.61 -28.76 12.44
C ALA A 283 16.94 -28.04 13.76
N ASP A 284 17.36 -28.81 14.76
CA ASP A 284 17.67 -28.35 16.12
C ASP A 284 16.48 -27.67 16.85
N ALA A 285 15.25 -27.78 16.35
CA ALA A 285 14.07 -27.20 17.01
C ALA A 285 13.73 -27.97 18.30
N ASP A 286 13.31 -27.25 19.35
CA ASP A 286 12.88 -27.84 20.62
C ASP A 286 11.38 -28.14 20.59
N LEU A 287 11.04 -29.40 20.30
CA LEU A 287 9.69 -29.93 20.16
C LEU A 287 9.19 -30.70 21.41
N ARG A 288 9.84 -30.54 22.56
CA ARG A 288 9.45 -31.20 23.81
C ARG A 288 8.02 -30.84 24.21
N GLY A 289 7.19 -31.85 24.48
CA GLY A 289 5.78 -31.65 24.81
C GLY A 289 4.91 -30.99 23.73
N VAL A 290 5.37 -30.90 22.47
CA VAL A 290 4.58 -30.32 21.37
C VAL A 290 3.50 -31.31 20.91
N ASP A 291 2.31 -30.79 20.66
CA ASP A 291 1.21 -31.57 20.06
C ASP A 291 1.18 -31.42 18.53
N LEU A 292 1.68 -32.42 17.81
CA LEU A 292 1.73 -32.50 16.33
C LEU A 292 0.64 -33.42 15.76
N ARG A 293 -0.40 -33.79 16.53
CA ARG A 293 -1.46 -34.68 16.03
C ARG A 293 -2.16 -34.07 14.81
N GLY A 294 -2.28 -34.85 13.74
CA GLY A 294 -2.87 -34.38 12.47
C GLY A 294 -1.97 -33.46 11.64
N ALA A 295 -0.79 -33.08 12.12
CA ALA A 295 0.15 -32.28 11.35
C ALA A 295 0.58 -33.01 10.07
N ARG A 296 0.69 -32.28 8.97
CA ARG A 296 0.95 -32.83 7.62
C ARG A 296 2.37 -32.51 7.16
N GLY A 297 2.92 -33.37 6.31
CA GLY A 297 4.21 -33.11 5.67
C GLY A 297 5.45 -33.42 6.53
N LEU A 298 5.26 -33.91 7.75
CA LEU A 298 6.35 -34.42 8.58
C LEU A 298 6.88 -35.76 8.05
N THR A 299 8.19 -35.94 8.12
CA THR A 299 8.86 -37.20 7.82
C THR A 299 9.80 -37.55 8.97
N SER A 300 10.09 -38.83 9.21
CA SER A 300 11.04 -39.23 10.25
C SER A 300 12.41 -38.57 10.08
N ALA A 301 12.84 -38.32 8.84
CA ALA A 301 14.09 -37.60 8.56
C ALA A 301 14.02 -36.11 8.92
N GLY A 302 12.88 -35.45 8.66
CA GLY A 302 12.69 -34.02 8.94
C GLY A 302 12.69 -33.67 10.43
N VAL A 303 12.30 -34.62 11.29
CA VAL A 303 12.31 -34.45 12.75
C VAL A 303 13.51 -35.11 13.43
N ALA A 304 14.39 -35.82 12.70
CA ALA A 304 15.52 -36.55 13.28
C ALA A 304 16.53 -35.64 14.00
N ALA A 305 16.64 -34.39 13.58
CA ALA A 305 17.51 -33.38 14.20
C ALA A 305 16.77 -32.51 15.23
N ALA A 306 15.46 -32.72 15.44
CA ALA A 306 14.70 -31.99 16.44
C ALA A 306 14.88 -32.61 17.83
N ILE A 307 14.78 -31.77 18.86
CA ILE A 307 14.85 -32.19 20.26
C ILE A 307 13.43 -32.56 20.70
N VAL A 308 13.20 -33.81 21.06
CA VAL A 308 11.88 -34.35 21.42
C VAL A 308 11.94 -35.07 22.77
N ASP A 309 10.79 -35.26 23.42
CA ASP A 309 10.68 -36.06 24.64
C ASP A 309 9.51 -37.06 24.56
N GLY A 310 9.19 -37.70 25.68
CA GLY A 310 8.09 -38.66 25.78
C GLY A 310 6.70 -38.03 25.68
N ASP A 311 6.60 -36.71 25.86
CA ASP A 311 5.36 -35.95 25.86
C ASP A 311 5.05 -35.35 24.47
N THR A 312 6.03 -35.30 23.56
CA THR A 312 5.81 -34.92 22.16
C THR A 312 4.85 -35.89 21.45
N ALA A 313 3.71 -35.37 20.98
CA ALA A 313 2.67 -36.17 20.34
C ALA A 313 2.76 -36.09 18.80
N PHE A 314 3.35 -37.11 18.18
CA PHE A 314 3.46 -37.20 16.72
C PHE A 314 2.19 -37.72 16.04
N PRO A 315 1.97 -37.39 14.74
CA PRO A 315 0.95 -38.03 13.92
C PRO A 315 1.33 -39.51 13.68
N PRO A 316 0.34 -40.41 13.46
CA PRO A 316 0.56 -41.86 13.44
C PRO A 316 1.52 -42.33 12.33
N GLU A 317 1.71 -41.52 11.29
CA GLU A 317 2.61 -41.81 10.16
C GLU A 317 4.09 -41.58 10.49
N VAL A 318 4.41 -40.81 11.54
CA VAL A 318 5.79 -40.45 11.90
C VAL A 318 6.28 -41.36 13.02
N ASN A 319 7.12 -42.32 12.64
CA ASN A 319 7.82 -43.15 13.62
C ASN A 319 9.13 -42.45 14.02
N HIS A 320 9.18 -41.91 15.24
CA HIS A 320 10.39 -41.34 15.83
C HIS A 320 10.80 -42.18 17.05
N PRO A 321 12.11 -42.53 17.20
CA PRO A 321 12.58 -43.19 18.40
C PRO A 321 12.33 -42.26 19.60
N ARG A 322 11.36 -42.62 20.44
CA ARG A 322 11.10 -41.88 21.69
C ARG A 322 12.32 -42.07 22.59
N PRO A 323 12.93 -41.02 23.16
CA PRO A 323 13.92 -41.22 24.20
C PRO A 323 13.26 -42.04 25.30
N HIS A 324 13.87 -43.18 25.64
CA HIS A 324 13.33 -44.09 26.65
C HIS A 324 12.94 -43.31 27.89
N ARG A 325 11.65 -43.39 28.26
CA ARG A 325 11.14 -42.91 29.55
C ARG A 325 12.02 -43.58 30.61
N ALA A 326 12.88 -42.80 31.28
CA ALA A 326 13.62 -43.29 32.43
C ALA A 326 12.58 -43.84 33.41
N ALA A 327 12.61 -45.15 33.64
CA ALA A 327 11.70 -45.80 34.57
C ALA A 327 11.82 -45.07 35.91
N SER A 328 10.69 -44.55 36.41
CA SER A 328 10.63 -44.04 37.77
C SER A 328 11.13 -45.15 38.71
N PRO A 329 12.04 -44.86 39.65
CA PRO A 329 12.49 -45.87 40.59
C PRO A 329 11.28 -46.38 41.39
N PRO A 330 11.20 -47.68 41.70
CA PRO A 330 10.09 -48.21 42.47
C PRO A 330 9.99 -47.48 43.81
N ALA A 331 8.78 -47.02 44.14
CA ALA A 331 8.49 -46.51 45.47
C ALA A 331 8.81 -47.63 46.48
N GLY A 332 9.77 -47.36 47.36
CA GLY A 332 10.13 -48.25 48.48
C GLY A 332 9.04 -48.30 49.53
#